data_AF-Q41174-F1
#
_entry.id   AF-Q41174-F1
#
_cell.length_a   1.000
_cell.length_b   1.000
_cell.length_c   1.000
_cell.angle_alpha   90.00
_cell.angle_beta   90.00
_cell.angle_gamma   90.00
#
_symmetry.space_group_name_H-M   'P 1'
#
loop_
_entity.id
_entity.type
_entity.pdbx_description
1 polymer ?
#
loop_
_entity_poly.entity_id
_entity_poly.type
_entity_poly.pdbx_seq_one_letter_code
_entity_poly.pdbx_strand_id
1 'polypeptide(L)'
;IFPKQYPIINFTTAGATVQSYTNFIRAVRGRLTTGADVRHDIPVLPNRVGLPINQRFILVELSNHAELSVTLALDVTNAYVVGYRAGNSAYFFHPDNQEDAEAITHLFTDVQNRYTFAFGGNYDRLEQLAGNLRENIELGNGPLEEAISALYYYSTGGTQLPTLARSFIICIQMISEAARFQYIEGEMRTRIRYNRRSAPDPSVITLENSWGRLSTAIQESNQGAFASPIQLQRRNGSKFSVYDVSILIPIIALMVYRCAPPPSSQFSLLIRPVVPNFNADVCMDPEPIVRIVGRNGLCVDVRDGRFHNGNAIQLWPCKSNTDANQLWTLKRDNTIRSNGKCLTTYGYSPGVYVMIYDCNTAATDATRWQIWDNGTIINPRSSLVLAATSGNSGTTLTVQTNIYAVSQGWLPTNNTQPFVTTIVGLYGLCLQANSGQVWIEDCSSEKAEQQWALYADGSIRPQQNRDNCLTSDSNIRETVVKILSCGPASSGQRWMFKNDGTILNLYSGLVLDVRRSDPSLKQIILYPLHGDPNQIWLPLF
;
A
#
# COMPACT_ATOMS: atom_id res chain seq x y z
N ILE A 1 -34.46 -20.75 -12.85
CA ILE A 1 -33.34 -20.76 -11.89
C ILE A 1 -33.39 -19.41 -11.19
N PHE A 2 -33.77 -19.35 -9.91
CA PHE A 2 -33.85 -18.08 -9.18
C PHE A 2 -32.48 -17.39 -9.24
N PRO A 3 -32.39 -16.10 -9.63
CA PRO A 3 -31.12 -15.41 -9.64
C PRO A 3 -30.61 -15.33 -8.20
N LYS A 4 -29.45 -15.93 -7.95
CA LYS A 4 -28.78 -15.91 -6.65
C LYS A 4 -28.52 -14.44 -6.30
N GLN A 5 -29.06 -13.99 -5.17
CA GLN A 5 -28.88 -12.63 -4.69
C GLN A 5 -27.38 -12.35 -4.49
N TYR A 6 -26.93 -11.16 -4.91
CA TYR A 6 -25.55 -10.72 -4.69
C TYR A 6 -25.22 -10.68 -3.18
N PRO A 7 -23.95 -10.88 -2.78
CA PRO A 7 -23.55 -10.82 -1.38
C PRO A 7 -23.90 -9.47 -0.75
N ILE A 8 -24.49 -9.49 0.45
CA ILE A 8 -24.84 -8.28 1.20
C ILE A 8 -23.87 -8.12 2.38
N ILE A 9 -23.39 -6.90 2.60
CA ILE A 9 -22.63 -6.49 3.77
C ILE A 9 -23.36 -5.33 4.43
N ASN A 10 -23.51 -5.38 5.76
CA ASN A 10 -24.32 -4.43 6.49
C ASN A 10 -23.44 -3.50 7.32
N PHE A 11 -23.83 -2.23 7.41
CA PHE A 11 -23.26 -1.26 8.33
C PHE A 11 -24.36 -0.37 8.88
N THR A 12 -24.25 -0.03 10.16
CA THR A 12 -25.16 0.92 10.80
C THR A 12 -24.36 2.06 11.40
N THR A 13 -24.81 3.30 11.19
CA THR A 13 -24.27 4.47 11.90
C THR A 13 -24.76 4.50 13.35
N ALA A 14 -25.83 3.75 13.67
CA ALA A 14 -26.38 3.66 15.02
C ALA A 14 -25.43 2.94 15.98
N GLY A 15 -24.82 3.70 16.90
CA GLY A 15 -23.83 3.15 17.84
C GLY A 15 -22.53 2.68 17.15
N ALA A 16 -22.20 3.22 15.98
CA ALA A 16 -21.00 2.85 15.25
C ALA A 16 -19.74 3.09 16.08
N THR A 17 -18.87 2.08 16.07
CA THR A 17 -17.55 2.10 16.71
C THR A 17 -16.44 1.91 15.68
N VAL A 18 -15.21 2.27 16.06
CA VAL A 18 -14.00 1.97 15.25
C VAL A 18 -13.95 0.50 14.84
N GLN A 19 -14.28 -0.41 15.76
CA GLN A 19 -14.26 -1.84 15.48
C GLN A 19 -15.34 -2.24 14.47
N SER A 20 -16.57 -1.77 14.65
CA SER A 20 -17.67 -2.10 13.73
C SER A 20 -17.40 -1.62 12.31
N TYR A 21 -16.83 -0.41 12.15
CA TYR A 21 -16.47 0.13 10.85
C TYR A 21 -15.28 -0.61 10.21
N THR A 22 -14.27 -0.97 11.00
CA THR A 22 -13.14 -1.80 10.56
C THR A 22 -13.63 -3.16 10.05
N ASN A 23 -14.51 -3.82 10.82
CA ASN A 23 -15.09 -5.10 10.44
C ASN A 23 -15.91 -4.99 9.15
N PHE A 24 -16.69 -3.91 9.02
CA PHE A 24 -17.46 -3.61 7.81
C PHE A 24 -16.55 -3.45 6.58
N ILE A 25 -15.53 -2.59 6.64
CA ILE A 25 -14.61 -2.37 5.50
C ILE A 25 -13.83 -3.65 5.16
N ARG A 26 -13.38 -4.42 6.15
CA ARG A 26 -12.76 -5.73 5.93
C ARG A 26 -13.70 -6.70 5.22
N ALA A 27 -14.97 -6.74 5.61
CA ALA A 27 -15.99 -7.57 4.96
C ALA A 27 -16.25 -7.13 3.52
N VAL A 28 -16.30 -5.82 3.24
CA VAL A 28 -16.39 -5.27 1.89
C VAL A 28 -15.19 -5.72 1.05
N ARG A 29 -13.95 -5.53 1.52
CA ARG A 29 -12.74 -5.95 0.80
C ARG A 29 -12.73 -7.46 0.50
N GLY A 30 -13.09 -8.29 1.48
CA GLY A 30 -13.17 -9.75 1.32
C GLY A 30 -14.27 -10.23 0.36
N ARG A 31 -15.19 -9.36 -0.04
CA ARG A 31 -16.20 -9.63 -1.07
C ARG A 31 -15.86 -9.03 -2.43
N LEU A 32 -15.05 -7.97 -2.47
CA LEU A 32 -14.57 -7.35 -3.70
C LEU A 32 -13.50 -8.21 -4.41
N THR A 33 -12.67 -8.92 -3.67
CA THR A 33 -11.64 -9.81 -4.24
C THR A 33 -11.52 -11.11 -3.47
N THR A 34 -11.17 -12.18 -4.18
CA THR A 34 -10.87 -13.49 -3.59
C THR A 34 -9.42 -13.59 -3.12
N GLY A 35 -8.57 -12.58 -3.41
CA GLY A 35 -7.14 -12.63 -3.14
C GLY A 35 -6.36 -13.56 -4.07
N ALA A 36 -6.96 -14.00 -5.18
CA ALA A 36 -6.29 -14.88 -6.14
C ALA A 36 -5.19 -14.20 -6.97
N ASP A 37 -5.30 -12.89 -7.18
CA ASP A 37 -4.26 -12.06 -7.80
C ASP A 37 -3.75 -11.03 -6.78
N VAL A 38 -2.46 -11.13 -6.45
CA VAL A 38 -1.74 -10.27 -5.51
C VAL A 38 -0.43 -9.86 -6.17
N ARG A 39 -0.15 -8.56 -6.23
CA ARG A 39 1.09 -8.01 -6.81
C ARG A 39 1.79 -7.18 -5.76
N HIS A 40 3.06 -7.48 -5.47
CA HIS A 40 3.83 -6.77 -4.45
C HIS A 40 3.10 -6.68 -3.10
N ASP A 41 2.49 -7.80 -2.66
CA ASP A 41 1.68 -7.91 -1.44
C ASP A 41 0.32 -7.18 -1.47
N ILE A 42 -0.06 -6.53 -2.58
CA ILE A 42 -1.31 -5.78 -2.69
C ILE A 42 -2.32 -6.55 -3.55
N PRO A 43 -3.52 -6.89 -3.03
CA PRO A 43 -4.56 -7.57 -3.79
C PRO A 43 -5.07 -6.75 -4.98
N VAL A 44 -5.37 -7.46 -6.07
CA VAL A 44 -5.96 -6.88 -7.29
C VAL A 44 -7.44 -7.28 -7.37
N LEU A 45 -8.29 -6.33 -7.75
CA LEU A 45 -9.69 -6.56 -8.03
C LEU A 45 -9.85 -7.46 -9.27
N PRO A 46 -10.96 -8.19 -9.40
CA PRO A 46 -11.22 -9.05 -10.56
C PRO A 46 -11.12 -8.29 -11.89
N ASN A 47 -10.51 -8.93 -12.88
CA ASN A 47 -10.57 -8.45 -14.26
C ASN A 47 -12.03 -8.47 -14.74
N ARG A 48 -12.48 -7.36 -15.33
CA ARG A 48 -13.82 -7.22 -15.90
C ARG A 48 -14.06 -8.18 -17.07
N VAL A 49 -13.04 -8.40 -17.91
CA VAL A 49 -13.17 -9.24 -19.11
C VAL A 49 -13.44 -10.67 -18.70
N GLY A 50 -14.61 -11.19 -19.09
CA GLY A 50 -15.04 -12.56 -18.79
C GLY A 50 -15.59 -12.77 -17.38
N LEU A 51 -15.78 -11.70 -16.59
CA LEU A 51 -16.38 -11.80 -15.25
C LEU A 51 -17.87 -12.14 -15.37
N PRO A 52 -18.36 -13.24 -14.78
CA PRO A 52 -19.78 -13.59 -14.83
C PRO A 52 -20.65 -12.52 -14.17
N ILE A 53 -21.80 -12.20 -14.78
CA ILE A 53 -22.69 -11.15 -14.29
C ILE A 53 -23.17 -11.39 -12.85
N ASN A 54 -23.37 -12.65 -12.45
CA ASN A 54 -23.76 -13.04 -11.09
C ASN A 54 -22.64 -12.89 -10.04
N GLN A 55 -21.45 -12.46 -10.45
CA GLN A 55 -20.31 -12.13 -9.58
C GLN A 55 -19.90 -10.65 -9.71
N ARG A 56 -20.57 -9.87 -10.56
CA ARG A 56 -20.18 -8.49 -10.91
C ARG A 56 -20.38 -7.48 -9.78
N PHE A 57 -21.31 -7.74 -8.86
CA PHE A 57 -21.69 -6.77 -7.84
C PHE A 57 -21.68 -7.35 -6.43
N ILE A 58 -21.52 -6.45 -5.46
CA ILE A 58 -21.85 -6.67 -4.06
C ILE A 58 -22.84 -5.60 -3.61
N LEU A 59 -23.62 -5.91 -2.59
CA LEU A 59 -24.59 -5.00 -2.01
C LEU A 59 -24.11 -4.54 -0.63
N VAL A 60 -24.23 -3.26 -0.37
CA VAL A 60 -23.90 -2.65 0.91
C VAL A 60 -25.16 -2.04 1.50
N GLU A 61 -25.70 -2.69 2.52
CA GLU A 61 -26.87 -2.19 3.25
C GLU A 61 -26.40 -1.23 4.36
N LEU A 62 -26.89 0.00 4.30
CA LEU A 62 -26.59 1.06 5.26
C LEU A 62 -27.86 1.41 6.02
N SER A 63 -27.80 1.34 7.35
CA SER A 63 -28.88 1.78 8.23
C SER A 63 -28.43 2.88 9.18
N ASN A 64 -29.38 3.61 9.74
CA ASN A 64 -29.08 4.77 10.57
C ASN A 64 -29.93 4.86 11.85
N HIS A 65 -29.68 5.86 12.70
CA HIS A 65 -30.41 6.07 13.97
C HIS A 65 -31.90 6.40 13.76
N ALA A 66 -32.27 6.93 12.59
CA ALA A 66 -33.65 7.16 12.21
C ALA A 66 -34.37 5.89 11.70
N GLU A 67 -33.74 4.72 11.84
CA GLU A 67 -34.25 3.41 11.39
C GLU A 67 -34.52 3.35 9.88
N LEU A 68 -33.86 4.22 9.11
CA LEU A 68 -33.90 4.20 7.65
C LEU A 68 -32.81 3.26 7.11
N SER A 69 -33.10 2.56 6.02
CA SER A 69 -32.15 1.67 5.34
C SER A 69 -32.09 1.94 3.84
N VAL A 70 -30.88 1.98 3.29
CA VAL A 70 -30.60 2.05 1.85
C VAL A 70 -29.61 0.95 1.47
N THR A 71 -29.72 0.40 0.27
CA THR A 71 -28.77 -0.61 -0.23
C THR A 71 -28.00 -0.06 -1.42
N LEU A 72 -26.71 0.19 -1.27
CA LEU A 72 -25.82 0.55 -2.37
C LEU A 72 -25.42 -0.70 -3.16
N ALA A 73 -25.24 -0.58 -4.48
CA ALA A 73 -24.62 -1.59 -5.31
C ALA A 73 -23.22 -1.15 -5.71
N LEU A 74 -22.21 -1.95 -5.40
CA LEU A 74 -20.81 -1.70 -5.75
C LEU A 74 -20.38 -2.69 -6.83
N ASP A 75 -19.68 -2.21 -7.85
CA ASP A 75 -19.04 -3.04 -8.88
C ASP A 75 -17.73 -3.61 -8.34
N VAL A 76 -17.57 -4.94 -8.39
CA VAL A 76 -16.38 -5.60 -7.83
C VAL A 76 -15.10 -5.30 -8.62
N THR A 77 -15.21 -4.87 -9.87
CA THR A 77 -14.04 -4.63 -10.74
C THR A 77 -13.32 -3.33 -10.39
N ASN A 78 -13.99 -2.38 -9.73
CA ASN A 78 -13.42 -1.08 -9.36
C ASN A 78 -13.85 -0.58 -7.97
N ALA A 79 -14.64 -1.35 -7.22
CA ALA A 79 -15.23 -0.98 -5.92
C ALA A 79 -16.15 0.26 -5.95
N TYR A 80 -16.58 0.72 -7.13
CA TYR A 80 -17.34 1.96 -7.29
C TYR A 80 -18.85 1.72 -7.09
N VAL A 81 -19.55 2.70 -6.51
CA VAL A 81 -21.01 2.68 -6.39
C VAL A 81 -21.65 2.92 -7.75
N VAL A 82 -22.43 1.97 -8.27
CA VAL A 82 -23.14 2.12 -9.55
C VAL A 82 -24.59 2.58 -9.39
N GLY A 83 -25.14 2.46 -8.19
CA GLY A 83 -26.50 2.84 -7.87
C GLY A 83 -26.90 2.43 -6.45
N TYR A 84 -28.16 2.66 -6.10
CA TYR A 84 -28.71 2.27 -4.81
C TYR A 84 -30.21 1.98 -4.88
N ARG A 85 -30.71 1.29 -3.85
CA ARG A 85 -32.13 1.03 -3.59
C ARG A 85 -32.55 1.70 -2.29
N ALA A 86 -33.74 2.31 -2.30
CA ALA A 86 -34.46 2.76 -1.12
C ALA A 86 -35.94 2.38 -1.27
N GLY A 87 -36.42 1.49 -0.41
CA GLY A 87 -37.77 0.92 -0.52
C GLY A 87 -38.01 0.27 -1.90
N ASN A 88 -39.08 0.68 -2.58
CA ASN A 88 -39.50 0.14 -3.88
C ASN A 88 -38.88 0.85 -5.10
N SER A 89 -37.90 1.73 -4.88
CA SER A 89 -37.22 2.49 -5.94
C SER A 89 -35.72 2.18 -5.96
N ALA A 90 -35.17 2.05 -7.16
CA ALA A 90 -33.73 1.97 -7.40
C ALA A 90 -33.27 3.07 -8.36
N TYR A 91 -32.10 3.64 -8.07
CA TYR A 91 -31.49 4.72 -8.81
C TYR A 91 -30.07 4.34 -9.22
N PHE A 92 -29.74 4.51 -10.49
CA PHE A 92 -28.43 4.18 -11.05
C PHE A 92 -27.76 5.42 -11.62
N PHE A 93 -26.44 5.51 -11.49
CA PHE A 93 -25.68 6.49 -12.26
C PHE A 93 -25.77 6.17 -13.76
N HIS A 94 -25.55 7.18 -14.59
CA HIS A 94 -25.41 6.97 -16.04
C HIS A 94 -24.22 6.04 -16.30
N PRO A 95 -24.41 4.88 -16.97
CA PRO A 95 -23.32 3.96 -17.28
C PRO A 95 -22.33 4.55 -18.28
N ASP A 96 -21.05 4.22 -18.13
CA ASP A 96 -20.00 4.72 -19.03
C ASP A 96 -20.05 4.08 -20.44
N ASN A 97 -20.68 2.91 -20.57
CA ASN A 97 -20.77 2.14 -21.80
C ASN A 97 -21.96 1.15 -21.78
N GLN A 98 -22.23 0.54 -22.93
CA GLN A 98 -23.36 -0.36 -23.13
C GLN A 98 -23.29 -1.63 -22.27
N GLU A 99 -22.09 -2.18 -22.04
CA GLU A 99 -21.91 -3.38 -21.22
C GLU A 99 -22.26 -3.09 -19.75
N ASP A 100 -21.86 -1.93 -19.23
CA ASP A 100 -22.25 -1.51 -17.88
C ASP A 100 -23.76 -1.23 -17.79
N ALA A 101 -24.35 -0.66 -18.83
CA ALA A 101 -25.79 -0.45 -18.92
C ALA A 101 -26.57 -1.77 -18.88
N GLU A 102 -26.09 -2.81 -19.57
CA GLU A 102 -26.66 -4.16 -19.49
C GLU A 102 -26.43 -4.79 -18.11
N ALA A 103 -25.23 -4.64 -17.54
CA ALA A 103 -24.90 -5.23 -16.24
C ALA A 103 -25.82 -4.72 -15.12
N ILE A 104 -26.09 -3.41 -15.04
CA ILE A 104 -26.94 -2.85 -13.97
C ILE A 104 -28.41 -3.26 -14.07
N THR A 105 -28.88 -3.81 -15.22
CA THR A 105 -30.24 -4.37 -15.32
C THR A 105 -30.45 -5.59 -14.42
N HIS A 106 -29.37 -6.25 -14.01
CA HIS A 106 -29.39 -7.43 -13.13
C HIS A 106 -29.42 -7.06 -11.64
N LEU A 107 -29.27 -5.78 -11.29
CA LEU A 107 -29.36 -5.27 -9.92
C LEU A 107 -30.78 -4.90 -9.55
N PHE A 108 -31.22 -5.24 -8.34
CA PHE A 108 -32.52 -4.81 -7.79
C PHE A 108 -33.70 -5.11 -8.72
N THR A 109 -33.77 -6.33 -9.27
CA THR A 109 -34.77 -6.72 -10.28
C THR A 109 -36.19 -6.83 -9.71
N ASP A 110 -36.32 -6.83 -8.39
CA ASP A 110 -37.56 -6.91 -7.62
C ASP A 110 -38.21 -5.54 -7.36
N VAL A 111 -37.52 -4.44 -7.64
CA VAL A 111 -38.04 -3.08 -7.39
C VAL A 111 -39.07 -2.65 -8.44
N GLN A 112 -40.08 -1.89 -8.00
CA GLN A 112 -41.15 -1.42 -8.89
C GLN A 112 -40.69 -0.27 -9.78
N ASN A 113 -39.89 0.65 -9.24
CA ASN A 113 -39.46 1.85 -9.93
C ASN A 113 -37.95 1.84 -10.14
N ARG A 114 -37.52 1.99 -11.39
CA ARG A 114 -36.10 2.02 -11.77
C ARG A 114 -35.80 3.30 -12.51
N TYR A 115 -34.81 4.03 -12.01
CA TYR A 115 -34.39 5.30 -12.59
C TYR A 115 -32.89 5.29 -12.87
N THR A 116 -32.49 5.88 -13.99
CA THR A 116 -31.09 6.15 -14.30
C THR A 116 -30.91 7.65 -14.37
N PHE A 117 -29.97 8.18 -13.60
CA PHE A 117 -29.63 9.59 -13.64
C PHE A 117 -29.03 9.96 -15.01
N ALA A 118 -29.18 11.23 -15.40
CA ALA A 118 -28.52 11.79 -16.58
C ALA A 118 -27.02 12.11 -16.34
N PHE A 119 -26.46 11.70 -15.21
CA PHE A 119 -25.08 11.96 -14.82
C PHE A 119 -24.40 10.70 -14.27
N GLY A 120 -23.10 10.57 -14.52
CA GLY A 120 -22.26 9.51 -13.98
C GLY A 120 -21.87 9.74 -12.52
N GLY A 121 -21.24 8.75 -11.91
CA GLY A 121 -20.85 8.78 -10.49
C GLY A 121 -19.54 9.49 -10.17
N ASN A 122 -18.78 9.97 -11.17
CA ASN A 122 -17.47 10.56 -10.95
C ASN A 122 -17.52 11.85 -10.11
N TYR A 123 -16.45 12.12 -9.36
CA TYR A 123 -16.39 13.25 -8.43
C TYR A 123 -16.57 14.60 -9.13
N ASP A 124 -15.94 14.84 -10.27
CA ASP A 124 -16.07 16.12 -11.00
C ASP A 124 -17.54 16.48 -11.24
N ARG A 125 -18.36 15.49 -11.64
CA ARG A 125 -19.78 15.70 -11.87
C ARG A 125 -20.59 15.80 -10.57
N LEU A 126 -20.29 14.98 -9.57
CA LEU A 126 -20.98 15.05 -8.28
C LEU A 126 -20.71 16.37 -7.55
N GLU A 127 -19.48 16.88 -7.59
CA GLU A 127 -19.08 18.17 -6.98
C GLU A 127 -19.80 19.34 -7.66
N GLN A 128 -19.90 19.33 -9.00
CA GLN A 128 -20.68 20.31 -9.76
C GLN A 128 -22.16 20.34 -9.31
N LEU A 129 -22.76 19.17 -9.14
CA LEU A 129 -24.17 19.04 -8.73
C LEU A 129 -24.37 19.42 -7.26
N ALA A 130 -23.42 19.04 -6.39
CA ALA A 130 -23.43 19.37 -4.97
C ALA A 130 -23.17 20.86 -4.71
N GLY A 131 -22.50 21.56 -5.64
CA GLY A 131 -22.07 22.95 -5.48
C GLY A 131 -20.87 23.12 -4.55
N ASN A 132 -20.23 22.02 -4.15
CA ASN A 132 -19.07 21.98 -3.25
C ASN A 132 -18.06 20.93 -3.72
N LEU A 133 -16.77 21.23 -3.57
CA LEU A 133 -15.69 20.26 -3.75
C LEU A 133 -15.58 19.32 -2.55
N ARG A 134 -14.97 18.14 -2.74
CA ARG A 134 -14.70 17.18 -1.64
C ARG A 134 -13.99 17.82 -0.46
N GLU A 135 -13.04 18.73 -0.67
CA GLU A 135 -12.32 19.43 0.41
C GLU A 135 -13.24 20.29 1.31
N ASN A 136 -14.49 20.50 0.93
CA ASN A 136 -15.48 21.27 1.68
C ASN A 136 -16.69 20.42 2.12
N ILE A 137 -16.65 19.10 1.93
CA ILE A 137 -17.72 18.18 2.33
C ILE A 137 -17.22 17.35 3.51
N GLU A 138 -17.83 17.56 4.68
CA GLU A 138 -17.45 16.86 5.89
C GLU A 138 -17.74 15.35 5.80
N LEU A 139 -16.81 14.54 6.31
CA LEU A 139 -16.94 13.10 6.47
C LEU A 139 -17.00 12.73 7.95
N GLY A 140 -17.56 11.57 8.26
CA GLY A 140 -17.70 11.04 9.63
C GLY A 140 -19.04 10.33 9.84
N ASN A 141 -19.26 9.80 11.04
CA ASN A 141 -20.48 9.04 11.34
C ASN A 141 -21.75 9.89 11.17
N GLY A 142 -21.72 11.16 11.60
CA GLY A 142 -22.83 12.11 11.44
C GLY A 142 -23.14 12.45 9.96
N PRO A 143 -22.15 12.86 9.15
CA PRO A 143 -22.36 13.05 7.71
C PRO A 143 -22.90 11.80 6.99
N LEU A 144 -22.45 10.59 7.37
CA LEU A 144 -22.98 9.35 6.80
C LEU A 144 -24.43 9.07 7.22
N GLU A 145 -24.79 9.33 8.47
CA GLU A 145 -26.17 9.25 9.01
C GLU A 145 -27.13 10.14 8.20
N GLU A 146 -26.71 11.38 7.94
CA GLU A 146 -27.44 12.35 7.12
C GLU A 146 -27.52 11.91 5.65
N ALA A 147 -26.44 11.34 5.11
CA ALA A 147 -26.40 10.84 3.75
C ALA A 147 -27.37 9.67 3.52
N ILE A 148 -27.45 8.73 4.47
CA ILE A 148 -28.42 7.61 4.42
C ILE A 148 -29.85 8.16 4.37
N SER A 149 -30.17 9.14 5.23
CA SER A 149 -31.49 9.77 5.24
C SER A 149 -31.81 10.48 3.92
N ALA A 150 -30.85 11.22 3.36
CA ALA A 150 -31.02 11.94 2.10
C ALA A 150 -31.25 11.00 0.91
N LEU A 151 -30.49 9.90 0.82
CA LEU A 151 -30.70 8.88 -0.20
C LEU A 151 -32.10 8.24 -0.07
N TYR A 152 -32.55 7.97 1.16
CA TYR A 152 -33.86 7.39 1.44
C TYR A 152 -35.02 8.31 0.99
N TYR A 153 -34.98 9.59 1.39
CA TYR A 153 -36.05 10.55 1.12
C TYR A 153 -36.04 11.16 -0.29
N TYR A 154 -35.06 10.82 -1.14
CA TYR A 154 -35.05 11.28 -2.53
C TYR A 154 -36.28 10.81 -3.31
N SER A 155 -36.73 9.57 -3.06
CA SER A 155 -37.87 8.97 -3.77
C SER A 155 -39.21 9.65 -3.50
N THR A 156 -39.35 10.29 -2.33
CA THR A 156 -40.55 11.02 -1.92
C THR A 156 -40.45 12.53 -2.21
N GLY A 157 -39.39 12.98 -2.88
CA GLY A 157 -39.12 14.40 -3.13
C GLY A 157 -38.64 15.18 -1.90
N GLY A 158 -38.32 14.50 -0.79
CA GLY A 158 -37.84 15.12 0.45
C GLY A 158 -36.37 15.53 0.41
N THR A 159 -35.63 15.19 -0.64
CA THR A 159 -34.21 15.54 -0.82
C THR A 159 -33.99 16.19 -2.19
N GLN A 160 -33.32 17.35 -2.20
CA GLN A 160 -32.94 18.04 -3.42
C GLN A 160 -31.66 17.44 -4.04
N LEU A 161 -31.50 17.63 -5.35
CA LEU A 161 -30.38 17.06 -6.11
C LEU A 161 -28.98 17.44 -5.55
N PRO A 162 -28.70 18.69 -5.12
CA PRO A 162 -27.39 19.03 -4.55
C PRO A 162 -27.09 18.24 -3.27
N THR A 163 -28.09 18.07 -2.41
CA THR A 163 -27.96 17.26 -1.19
C THR A 163 -27.73 15.79 -1.53
N LEU A 164 -28.46 15.24 -2.51
CA LEU A 164 -28.24 13.87 -2.98
C LEU A 164 -26.81 13.66 -3.51
N ALA A 165 -26.31 14.58 -4.35
CA ALA A 165 -24.96 14.52 -4.90
C ALA A 165 -23.90 14.58 -3.79
N ARG A 166 -24.05 15.48 -2.81
CA ARG A 166 -23.21 15.55 -1.61
C ARG A 166 -23.24 14.24 -0.81
N SER A 167 -24.41 13.63 -0.65
CA SER A 167 -24.58 12.36 0.06
C SER A 167 -23.90 11.19 -0.67
N PHE A 168 -23.92 11.17 -2.01
CA PHE A 168 -23.11 10.20 -2.77
C PHE A 168 -21.62 10.40 -2.53
N ILE A 169 -21.11 11.64 -2.55
CA ILE A 169 -19.70 11.94 -2.25
C ILE A 169 -19.29 11.38 -0.88
N ILE A 170 -20.14 11.55 0.14
CA ILE A 170 -19.89 11.01 1.48
C ILE A 170 -19.85 9.47 1.46
N CYS A 171 -20.84 8.81 0.86
CA CYS A 171 -20.91 7.35 0.79
C CYS A 171 -19.72 6.76 0.02
N ILE A 172 -19.34 7.33 -1.11
CA ILE A 172 -18.24 6.82 -1.94
C ILE A 172 -16.91 6.95 -1.17
N GLN A 173 -16.62 8.10 -0.55
CA GLN A 173 -15.39 8.28 0.24
C GLN A 173 -15.35 7.35 1.47
N MET A 174 -16.46 7.24 2.20
CA MET A 174 -16.51 6.44 3.43
C MET A 174 -16.62 4.92 3.20
N ILE A 175 -16.84 4.47 1.96
CA ILE A 175 -17.03 3.04 1.66
C ILE A 175 -16.07 2.59 0.56
N SER A 176 -16.20 3.13 -0.65
CA SER A 176 -15.36 2.75 -1.78
C SER A 176 -13.90 3.14 -1.57
N GLU A 177 -13.63 4.39 -1.18
CA GLU A 177 -12.25 4.85 -0.99
C GLU A 177 -11.62 4.23 0.26
N ALA A 178 -12.38 4.10 1.35
CA ALA A 178 -11.95 3.34 2.51
C ALA A 178 -11.68 1.85 2.19
N ALA A 179 -12.44 1.22 1.29
CA ALA A 179 -12.16 -0.14 0.84
C ALA A 179 -10.88 -0.22 -0.02
N ARG A 180 -10.59 0.81 -0.83
CA ARG A 180 -9.39 0.88 -1.67
C ARG A 180 -8.12 1.22 -0.90
N PHE A 181 -8.22 1.95 0.21
CA PHE A 181 -7.07 2.44 0.97
C PHE A 181 -7.22 2.23 2.48
N GLN A 182 -6.27 1.53 3.11
CA GLN A 182 -6.17 1.44 4.57
C GLN A 182 -5.95 2.84 5.17
N TYR A 183 -5.30 3.74 4.43
CA TYR A 183 -5.11 5.12 4.84
C TYR A 183 -6.45 5.86 5.05
N ILE A 184 -7.35 5.78 4.07
CA ILE A 184 -8.66 6.44 4.13
C ILE A 184 -9.58 5.74 5.15
N GLU A 185 -9.48 4.42 5.28
CA GLU A 185 -10.14 3.70 6.39
C GLU A 185 -9.68 4.23 7.76
N GLY A 186 -8.37 4.43 7.96
CA GLY A 186 -7.79 5.01 9.18
C GLY A 186 -8.31 6.42 9.47
N GLU A 187 -8.48 7.24 8.43
CA GLU A 187 -9.08 8.56 8.51
C GLU A 187 -10.53 8.53 9.00
N MET A 188 -11.33 7.58 8.51
CA MET A 188 -12.72 7.41 8.94
C MET A 188 -12.81 6.83 10.36
N ARG A 189 -11.94 5.87 10.70
CA ARG A 189 -11.82 5.33 12.07
C ARG A 189 -11.52 6.43 13.08
N THR A 190 -10.63 7.36 12.75
CA THR A 190 -10.29 8.50 13.60
C THR A 190 -11.50 9.42 13.82
N ARG A 191 -12.24 9.74 12.76
CA ARG A 191 -13.48 10.54 12.85
C ARG A 191 -14.54 9.87 13.74
N ILE A 192 -14.75 8.56 13.57
CA ILE A 192 -15.70 7.79 14.39
C ILE A 192 -15.29 7.78 15.86
N ARG A 193 -14.01 7.50 16.16
CA ARG A 193 -13.48 7.45 17.54
C ARG A 193 -13.75 8.73 18.32
N TYR A 194 -13.44 9.87 17.72
CA TYR A 194 -13.53 11.16 18.39
C TYR A 194 -14.89 11.85 18.17
N ASN A 195 -15.84 11.16 17.53
CA ASN A 195 -17.12 11.72 17.10
C ASN A 195 -16.96 13.07 16.38
N ARG A 196 -15.98 13.14 15.47
CA ARG A 196 -15.64 14.33 14.70
C ARG A 196 -16.23 14.25 13.30
N ARG A 197 -16.53 15.43 12.75
CA ARG A 197 -16.85 15.66 11.35
C ARG A 197 -15.85 16.65 10.78
N SER A 198 -15.22 16.29 9.68
CA SER A 198 -14.25 17.14 9.00
C SER A 198 -14.10 16.70 7.56
N ALA A 199 -13.83 17.67 6.68
CA ALA A 199 -13.54 17.41 5.28
C ALA A 199 -12.25 16.58 5.12
N PRO A 200 -12.09 15.85 4.00
CA PRO A 200 -10.83 15.21 3.62
C PRO A 200 -9.71 16.24 3.46
N ASP A 201 -8.52 15.89 3.94
CA ASP A 201 -7.32 16.70 3.71
C ASP A 201 -6.69 16.37 2.34
N PRO A 202 -5.71 17.17 1.85
CA PRO A 202 -5.14 16.96 0.52
C PRO A 202 -4.50 15.58 0.29
N SER A 203 -4.06 14.89 1.35
CA SER A 203 -3.51 13.53 1.26
C SER A 203 -4.59 12.49 0.91
N VAL A 204 -5.83 12.69 1.37
CA VAL A 204 -6.96 11.84 1.02
C VAL A 204 -7.35 12.08 -0.44
N ILE A 205 -7.53 13.35 -0.83
CA ILE A 205 -7.94 13.73 -2.19
C ILE A 205 -6.94 13.25 -3.24
N THR A 206 -5.64 13.44 -2.99
CA THR A 206 -4.61 13.04 -3.95
C THR A 206 -4.51 11.51 -4.11
N LEU A 207 -4.82 10.72 -3.06
CA LEU A 207 -4.89 9.26 -3.16
C LEU A 207 -6.08 8.84 -4.03
N GLU A 208 -7.27 9.37 -3.75
CA GLU A 208 -8.49 9.07 -4.51
C GLU A 208 -8.27 9.34 -6.01
N ASN A 209 -7.75 10.52 -6.33
CA ASN A 209 -7.48 10.93 -7.71
C ASN A 209 -6.36 10.11 -8.37
N SER A 210 -5.46 9.51 -7.59
CA SER A 210 -4.31 8.76 -8.11
C SER A 210 -4.51 7.24 -8.07
N TRP A 211 -5.60 6.71 -7.52
CA TRP A 211 -5.79 5.27 -7.32
C TRP A 211 -5.55 4.44 -8.58
N GLY A 212 -6.14 4.88 -9.70
CA GLY A 212 -5.99 4.21 -10.99
C GLY A 212 -4.56 4.25 -11.53
N ARG A 213 -3.83 5.35 -11.30
CA ARG A 213 -2.42 5.52 -11.72
C ARG A 213 -1.46 4.74 -10.83
N LEU A 214 -1.71 4.72 -9.52
CA LEU A 214 -0.97 3.91 -8.55
C LEU A 214 -1.13 2.42 -8.89
N SER A 215 -2.36 1.97 -9.18
CA SER A 215 -2.64 0.60 -9.60
C SER A 215 -1.84 0.20 -10.86
N THR A 216 -1.76 1.09 -11.86
CA THR A 216 -0.95 0.87 -13.07
C THR A 216 0.54 0.82 -12.74
N ALA A 217 1.07 1.83 -12.05
CA ALA A 217 2.50 1.91 -11.77
C ALA A 217 3.02 0.72 -10.94
N ILE A 218 2.21 0.18 -10.04
CA ILE A 218 2.56 -1.01 -9.24
C ILE A 218 2.54 -2.27 -10.13
N GLN A 219 1.47 -2.48 -10.90
CA GLN A 219 1.33 -3.68 -11.75
C GLN A 219 2.35 -3.74 -12.89
N GLU A 220 2.79 -2.59 -13.38
CA GLU A 220 3.83 -2.44 -14.42
C GLU A 220 5.22 -2.15 -13.82
N SER A 221 5.41 -2.29 -12.51
CA SER A 221 6.72 -2.03 -11.90
C SER A 221 7.71 -3.16 -12.20
N ASN A 222 9.00 -2.82 -12.35
CA ASN A 222 10.06 -3.81 -12.43
C ASN A 222 10.65 -4.01 -11.04
N GLN A 223 10.38 -5.17 -10.44
CA GLN A 223 10.81 -5.52 -9.08
C GLN A 223 10.45 -4.41 -8.06
N GLY A 224 9.25 -3.84 -8.20
CA GLY A 224 8.72 -2.80 -7.32
C GLY A 224 9.09 -1.36 -7.71
N ALA A 225 10.07 -1.15 -8.59
CA ALA A 225 10.51 0.18 -9.03
C ALA A 225 9.66 0.70 -10.19
N PHE A 226 9.22 1.95 -10.10
CA PHE A 226 8.36 2.56 -11.11
C PHE A 226 9.16 3.12 -12.28
N ALA A 227 8.60 3.02 -13.49
CA ALA A 227 9.15 3.67 -14.68
C ALA A 227 9.12 5.20 -14.57
N SER A 228 8.13 5.75 -13.88
CA SER A 228 7.98 7.19 -13.66
C SER A 228 7.37 7.44 -12.28
N PRO A 229 7.83 8.47 -11.55
CA PRO A 229 7.32 8.76 -10.23
C PRO A 229 5.86 9.25 -10.27
N ILE A 230 5.11 8.92 -9.21
CA ILE A 230 3.78 9.47 -8.98
C ILE A 230 3.87 10.54 -7.89
N GLN A 231 3.41 11.75 -8.20
CA GLN A 231 3.33 12.84 -7.23
C GLN A 231 2.07 12.68 -6.38
N LEU A 232 2.26 12.66 -5.06
CA LEU A 232 1.21 12.71 -4.05
C LEU A 232 1.37 13.97 -3.18
N GLN A 233 0.41 14.20 -2.31
CA GLN A 233 0.40 15.31 -1.35
C GLN A 233 0.33 14.78 0.08
N ARG A 234 1.01 15.51 0.97
CA ARG A 234 0.92 15.35 2.41
C ARG A 234 -0.32 16.05 2.95
N ARG A 235 -0.69 15.80 4.21
CA ARG A 235 -1.81 16.52 4.86
C ARG A 235 -1.72 18.04 4.83
N ASN A 236 -0.50 18.58 4.85
CA ASN A 236 -0.25 20.03 4.76
C ASN A 236 -0.24 20.58 3.32
N GLY A 237 -0.59 19.75 2.33
CA GLY A 237 -0.60 20.10 0.90
C GLY A 237 0.78 20.06 0.22
N SER A 238 1.87 19.85 0.97
CA SER A 238 3.19 19.73 0.36
C SER A 238 3.30 18.48 -0.51
N LYS A 239 3.99 18.60 -1.63
CA LYS A 239 4.10 17.55 -2.64
C LYS A 239 5.30 16.66 -2.37
N PHE A 240 5.15 15.36 -2.60
CA PHE A 240 6.26 14.41 -2.63
C PHE A 240 6.04 13.41 -3.77
N SER A 241 7.11 12.70 -4.16
CA SER A 241 7.06 11.74 -5.26
C SER A 241 7.32 10.33 -4.75
N VAL A 242 6.52 9.39 -5.24
CA VAL A 242 6.64 7.96 -4.99
C VAL A 242 7.32 7.32 -6.18
N TYR A 243 8.38 6.55 -5.93
CA TYR A 243 9.23 5.95 -6.96
C TYR A 243 9.14 4.43 -7.00
N ASP A 244 8.52 3.83 -5.99
CA ASP A 244 8.48 2.40 -5.78
C ASP A 244 7.26 2.00 -4.94
N VAL A 245 6.97 0.70 -4.94
CA VAL A 245 5.80 0.13 -4.26
C VAL A 245 5.90 0.14 -2.73
N SER A 246 7.10 0.18 -2.15
CA SER A 246 7.31 -0.18 -0.73
C SER A 246 6.52 0.70 0.24
N ILE A 247 6.47 2.01 -0.02
CA ILE A 247 5.73 2.94 0.84
C ILE A 247 4.20 2.84 0.66
N LEU A 248 3.74 2.27 -0.46
CA LEU A 248 2.32 2.15 -0.79
C LEU A 248 1.68 0.87 -0.24
N ILE A 249 2.47 -0.16 0.08
CA ILE A 249 2.00 -1.43 0.63
C ILE A 249 1.05 -1.24 1.83
N PRO A 250 1.36 -0.43 2.86
CA PRO A 250 0.44 -0.19 3.98
C PRO A 250 -0.66 0.84 3.70
N ILE A 251 -0.67 1.48 2.52
CA ILE A 251 -1.57 2.58 2.17
C ILE A 251 -2.73 2.11 1.30
N ILE A 252 -2.43 1.28 0.30
CA ILE A 252 -3.37 0.80 -0.72
C ILE A 252 -3.83 -0.62 -0.37
N ALA A 253 -5.13 -0.83 -0.23
CA ALA A 253 -5.69 -2.13 0.16
C ALA A 253 -6.09 -2.95 -1.05
N LEU A 254 -6.53 -2.29 -2.12
CA LEU A 254 -7.01 -2.93 -3.34
C LEU A 254 -6.54 -2.12 -4.54
N MET A 255 -6.07 -2.81 -5.58
CA MET A 255 -5.79 -2.20 -6.89
C MET A 255 -6.85 -2.59 -7.89
N VAL A 256 -7.19 -1.69 -8.80
CA VAL A 256 -7.98 -2.06 -9.99
C VAL A 256 -7.10 -2.84 -10.95
N TYR A 257 -7.63 -3.91 -11.54
CA TYR A 257 -6.94 -4.68 -12.57
C TYR A 257 -6.53 -3.80 -13.75
N ARG A 258 -5.30 -3.99 -14.23
CA ARG A 258 -4.78 -3.29 -15.40
C ARG A 258 -4.32 -4.26 -16.47
N CYS A 259 -3.53 -5.23 -16.09
CA CYS A 259 -2.83 -6.08 -17.04
C CYS A 259 -2.44 -7.43 -16.40
N ALA A 260 -2.25 -8.42 -17.26
CA ALA A 260 -1.78 -9.73 -16.82
C ALA A 260 -0.31 -9.64 -16.39
N PRO A 261 0.14 -10.38 -15.36
CA PRO A 261 1.55 -10.37 -14.98
C PRO A 261 2.37 -10.92 -16.16
N PRO A 262 3.58 -10.39 -16.41
CA PRO A 262 4.46 -10.96 -17.41
C PRO A 262 4.73 -12.43 -17.07
N PRO A 263 4.80 -13.32 -18.06
CA PRO A 263 5.13 -14.73 -17.82
C PRO A 263 6.46 -14.78 -17.10
N SER A 264 6.43 -15.32 -15.88
CA SER A 264 7.58 -15.30 -15.00
C SER A 264 8.77 -16.01 -15.66
N SER A 265 9.95 -15.37 -15.67
CA SER A 265 11.22 -16.09 -15.85
C SER A 265 11.53 -17.01 -14.65
N GLN A 266 10.64 -17.04 -13.65
CA GLN A 266 10.63 -18.03 -12.58
C GLN A 266 10.11 -19.37 -13.11
N PHE A 267 10.94 -20.40 -13.02
CA PHE A 267 10.53 -21.79 -13.16
C PHE A 267 9.45 -22.12 -12.12
N SER A 268 8.18 -22.04 -12.53
CA SER A 268 7.10 -22.74 -11.82
C SER A 268 7.11 -24.21 -12.26
N LEU A 269 7.45 -25.12 -11.35
CA LEU A 269 7.30 -26.58 -11.51
C LEU A 269 5.83 -27.05 -11.49
N LEU A 270 4.90 -26.19 -11.91
CA LEU A 270 3.49 -26.54 -12.03
C LEU A 270 3.10 -26.42 -13.50
N ILE A 271 3.06 -27.56 -14.20
CA ILE A 271 2.36 -27.67 -15.47
C ILE A 271 0.89 -27.40 -15.19
N ARG A 272 0.44 -26.17 -15.42
CA ARG A 272 -0.96 -25.89 -15.70
C ARG A 272 -1.11 -25.84 -17.22
N PRO A 273 -2.14 -26.48 -17.80
CA PRO A 273 -2.46 -26.27 -19.20
C PRO A 273 -3.09 -24.88 -19.30
N VAL A 274 -2.26 -23.84 -19.42
CA VAL A 274 -2.73 -22.51 -19.80
C VAL A 274 -2.76 -22.52 -21.32
N VAL A 275 -3.95 -22.69 -21.87
CA VAL A 275 -4.22 -22.23 -23.23
C VAL A 275 -3.86 -20.74 -23.22
N PRO A 276 -2.88 -20.25 -24.00
CA PRO A 276 -2.56 -18.83 -24.01
C PRO A 276 -3.78 -18.11 -24.55
N ASN A 277 -4.45 -17.36 -23.69
CA ASN A 277 -5.45 -16.42 -24.16
C ASN A 277 -4.67 -15.27 -24.80
N PHE A 278 -4.49 -15.31 -26.11
CA PHE A 278 -3.71 -14.34 -26.90
C PHE A 278 -4.27 -12.90 -26.89
N ASN A 279 -5.32 -12.63 -26.09
CA ASN A 279 -5.98 -11.33 -25.95
C ASN A 279 -5.75 -10.64 -24.58
N ALA A 280 -4.91 -11.18 -23.69
CA ALA A 280 -4.59 -10.48 -22.44
C ALA A 280 -3.46 -9.46 -22.68
N ASP A 281 -3.74 -8.17 -22.47
CA ASP A 281 -2.71 -7.14 -22.39
C ASP A 281 -1.78 -7.46 -21.20
N VAL A 282 -0.59 -7.99 -21.52
CA VAL A 282 0.46 -8.29 -20.55
C VAL A 282 1.08 -6.98 -20.07
N CYS A 283 1.32 -6.86 -18.77
CA CYS A 283 1.92 -5.65 -18.20
C CYS A 283 3.25 -5.35 -18.86
N MET A 284 3.49 -4.07 -19.15
CA MET A 284 4.83 -3.61 -19.50
C MET A 284 5.78 -3.91 -18.34
N ASP A 285 6.99 -4.34 -18.67
CA ASP A 285 8.07 -4.57 -17.71
C ASP A 285 9.23 -3.61 -18.03
N PRO A 286 9.23 -2.41 -17.43
CA PRO A 286 10.18 -1.35 -17.76
C PRO A 286 11.59 -1.70 -17.28
N GLU A 287 12.61 -1.00 -17.80
CA GLU A 287 13.99 -1.11 -17.31
C GLU A 287 14.42 0.19 -16.64
N PRO A 288 13.92 0.49 -15.42
CA PRO A 288 14.11 1.80 -14.80
C PRO A 288 15.57 2.05 -14.41
N ILE A 289 15.98 3.32 -14.49
CA ILE A 289 17.27 3.80 -14.00
C ILE A 289 17.04 4.40 -12.60
N VAL A 290 17.63 3.77 -11.59
CA VAL A 290 17.42 4.09 -10.19
C VAL A 290 18.75 4.16 -9.43
N ARG A 291 18.72 4.74 -8.24
CA ARG A 291 19.74 4.44 -7.23
C ARG A 291 19.28 3.23 -6.42
N ILE A 292 20.22 2.54 -5.79
CA ILE A 292 19.92 1.47 -4.85
C ILE A 292 20.44 1.96 -3.50
N VAL A 293 19.52 2.25 -2.59
CA VAL A 293 19.80 2.81 -1.26
C VAL A 293 19.70 1.70 -0.24
N GLY A 294 20.57 1.66 0.76
CA GLY A 294 20.54 0.64 1.80
C GLY A 294 21.03 1.18 3.13
N ARG A 295 21.94 0.43 3.77
CA ARG A 295 22.40 0.65 5.14
C ARG A 295 22.73 2.14 5.40
N ASN A 296 22.10 2.71 6.42
CA ASN A 296 22.27 4.12 6.84
C ASN A 296 21.89 5.17 5.78
N GLY A 297 21.07 4.81 4.78
CA GLY A 297 20.67 5.73 3.72
C GLY A 297 21.77 5.99 2.69
N LEU A 298 22.80 5.14 2.65
CA LEU A 298 23.89 5.20 1.69
C LEU A 298 23.55 4.39 0.44
N CYS A 299 24.16 4.76 -0.69
CA CYS A 299 23.90 4.20 -2.00
C CYS A 299 24.94 3.15 -2.41
N VAL A 300 24.50 2.19 -3.21
CA VAL A 300 25.34 1.27 -3.98
C VAL A 300 26.10 2.07 -5.04
N ASP A 301 27.42 2.07 -4.96
CA ASP A 301 28.31 2.96 -5.70
C ASP A 301 29.47 2.19 -6.35
N VAL A 302 29.75 2.47 -7.62
CA VAL A 302 30.98 2.01 -8.29
C VAL A 302 32.12 2.89 -7.80
N ARG A 303 33.07 2.28 -7.06
CA ARG A 303 34.12 3.00 -6.34
C ARG A 303 34.89 3.96 -7.25
N ASP A 304 35.01 5.20 -6.78
CA ASP A 304 35.72 6.31 -7.44
C ASP A 304 35.22 6.61 -8.87
N GLY A 305 34.04 6.11 -9.26
CA GLY A 305 33.53 6.22 -10.62
C GLY A 305 34.37 5.49 -11.68
N ARG A 306 35.16 4.49 -11.29
CA ARG A 306 36.04 3.74 -12.20
C ARG A 306 35.39 2.44 -12.67
N PHE A 307 35.29 2.27 -13.99
CA PHE A 307 34.56 1.14 -14.60
C PHE A 307 35.47 0.05 -15.18
N HIS A 308 36.73 -0.06 -14.74
CA HIS A 308 37.58 -1.19 -15.13
C HIS A 308 37.06 -2.49 -14.47
N ASN A 309 37.15 -3.60 -15.19
CA ASN A 309 36.66 -4.89 -14.71
C ASN A 309 37.30 -5.25 -13.38
N GLY A 310 36.48 -5.65 -12.41
CA GLY A 310 36.94 -6.04 -11.08
C GLY A 310 36.96 -4.90 -10.06
N ASN A 311 36.73 -3.65 -10.47
CA ASN A 311 36.62 -2.55 -9.52
C ASN A 311 35.45 -2.79 -8.56
N ALA A 312 35.68 -2.50 -7.28
CA ALA A 312 34.75 -2.85 -6.22
C ALA A 312 33.50 -1.96 -6.25
N ILE A 313 32.40 -2.56 -5.82
CA ILE A 313 31.19 -1.84 -5.43
C ILE A 313 31.29 -1.51 -3.94
N GLN A 314 30.86 -0.31 -3.58
CA GLN A 314 30.94 0.20 -2.23
C GLN A 314 29.66 0.87 -1.78
N LEU A 315 29.61 1.15 -0.49
CA LEU A 315 28.61 1.99 0.14
C LEU A 315 29.10 3.46 0.12
N TRP A 316 28.31 4.40 -0.39
CA TRP A 316 28.71 5.81 -0.49
C TRP A 316 27.53 6.77 -0.31
N PRO A 317 27.72 8.02 0.17
CA PRO A 317 26.67 9.02 0.19
C PRO A 317 25.95 9.13 -1.15
N CYS A 318 24.62 9.11 -1.09
CA CYS A 318 23.79 9.22 -2.28
C CYS A 318 23.96 10.61 -2.92
N LYS A 319 24.40 10.61 -4.18
CA LYS A 319 24.53 11.83 -4.98
C LYS A 319 23.17 12.22 -5.55
N SER A 320 22.86 13.51 -5.64
CA SER A 320 21.65 14.00 -6.31
C SER A 320 21.82 14.28 -7.82
N ASN A 321 23.06 14.19 -8.33
CA ASN A 321 23.40 14.45 -9.73
C ASN A 321 23.19 13.21 -10.63
N THR A 322 23.61 13.28 -11.89
CA THR A 322 23.45 12.20 -12.87
C THR A 322 24.73 11.35 -13.07
N ASP A 323 25.63 11.34 -12.09
CA ASP A 323 26.87 10.55 -12.19
C ASP A 323 26.53 9.05 -12.30
N ALA A 324 27.00 8.43 -13.37
CA ALA A 324 26.64 7.04 -13.70
C ALA A 324 27.01 6.03 -12.59
N ASN A 325 27.99 6.35 -11.75
CA ASN A 325 28.53 5.43 -10.74
C ASN A 325 27.57 5.11 -9.59
N GLN A 326 26.42 5.79 -9.48
CA GLN A 326 25.32 5.43 -8.57
C GLN A 326 23.99 5.18 -9.29
N LEU A 327 23.99 5.22 -10.62
CA LEU A 327 22.81 4.96 -11.43
C LEU A 327 22.85 3.53 -11.95
N TRP A 328 21.80 2.79 -11.63
CA TRP A 328 21.64 1.38 -11.92
C TRP A 328 20.39 1.18 -12.77
N THR A 329 20.57 0.60 -13.96
CA THR A 329 19.47 0.12 -14.78
C THR A 329 19.09 -1.29 -14.32
N LEU A 330 17.84 -1.47 -13.87
CA LEU A 330 17.29 -2.79 -13.58
C LEU A 330 16.82 -3.40 -14.90
N LYS A 331 17.49 -4.46 -15.37
CA LYS A 331 17.18 -5.09 -16.65
C LYS A 331 16.21 -6.25 -16.48
N ARG A 332 15.38 -6.49 -17.51
CA ARG A 332 14.45 -7.64 -17.55
C ARG A 332 15.15 -9.00 -17.54
N ASP A 333 16.39 -9.02 -17.98
CA ASP A 333 17.24 -10.22 -17.92
C ASP A 333 17.81 -10.49 -16.52
N ASN A 334 17.34 -9.80 -15.48
CA ASN A 334 17.82 -9.89 -14.10
C ASN A 334 19.29 -9.44 -13.91
N THR A 335 19.87 -8.68 -14.83
CA THR A 335 21.11 -7.94 -14.53
C THR A 335 20.81 -6.57 -13.94
N ILE A 336 21.71 -6.10 -13.07
CA ILE A 336 21.72 -4.74 -12.54
C ILE A 336 22.93 -4.05 -13.18
N ARG A 337 22.71 -3.01 -13.99
CA ARG A 337 23.76 -2.43 -14.84
C ARG A 337 24.09 -0.98 -14.54
N SER A 338 25.36 -0.62 -14.58
CA SER A 338 25.83 0.77 -14.50
C SER A 338 26.89 1.01 -15.58
N ASN A 339 26.74 2.09 -16.35
CA ASN A 339 27.63 2.48 -17.46
C ASN A 339 27.95 1.32 -18.44
N GLY A 340 26.92 0.54 -18.81
CA GLY A 340 27.05 -0.61 -19.72
C GLY A 340 27.66 -1.88 -19.11
N LYS A 341 28.08 -1.84 -17.84
CA LYS A 341 28.65 -2.99 -17.10
C LYS A 341 27.69 -3.53 -16.05
N CYS A 342 27.95 -4.74 -15.58
CA CYS A 342 27.06 -5.49 -14.70
C CYS A 342 27.58 -5.52 -13.26
N LEU A 343 26.66 -5.36 -12.30
CA LEU A 343 26.86 -5.73 -10.91
C LEU A 343 27.16 -7.23 -10.85
N THR A 344 28.32 -7.62 -10.34
CA THR A 344 28.84 -8.98 -10.49
C THR A 344 29.42 -9.46 -9.17
N THR A 345 29.03 -10.65 -8.71
CA THR A 345 29.71 -11.28 -7.57
C THR A 345 31.04 -11.87 -8.02
N TYR A 346 32.11 -11.67 -7.25
CA TYR A 346 33.43 -12.25 -7.59
C TYR A 346 33.45 -13.77 -7.48
N GLY A 347 32.64 -14.33 -6.58
CA GLY A 347 32.50 -15.77 -6.38
C GLY A 347 31.17 -16.12 -5.71
N TYR A 348 31.04 -17.36 -5.24
CA TYR A 348 29.78 -17.89 -4.70
C TYR A 348 29.87 -18.33 -3.24
N SER A 349 30.88 -17.84 -2.51
CA SER A 349 31.09 -18.11 -1.08
C SER A 349 30.77 -16.86 -0.26
N PRO A 350 30.23 -16.97 0.97
CA PRO A 350 30.01 -15.82 1.84
C PRO A 350 31.29 -14.99 2.05
N GLY A 351 31.17 -13.68 2.05
CA GLY A 351 32.28 -12.75 2.26
C GLY A 351 33.01 -12.30 1.00
N VAL A 352 32.82 -12.95 -0.14
CA VAL A 352 33.41 -12.47 -1.40
C VAL A 352 32.78 -11.14 -1.81
N TYR A 353 33.60 -10.26 -2.36
CA TYR A 353 33.17 -8.91 -2.71
C TYR A 353 32.37 -8.87 -4.01
N VAL A 354 31.60 -7.79 -4.17
CA VAL A 354 30.84 -7.48 -5.39
C VAL A 354 31.59 -6.40 -6.18
N MET A 355 31.61 -6.55 -7.49
CA MET A 355 32.40 -5.73 -8.41
C MET A 355 31.58 -5.28 -9.62
N ILE A 356 32.08 -4.27 -10.31
CA ILE A 356 31.65 -3.92 -11.66
C ILE A 356 32.43 -4.79 -12.67
N TYR A 357 31.73 -5.42 -13.61
CA TYR A 357 32.37 -6.27 -14.62
C TYR A 357 31.66 -6.19 -15.96
N ASP A 358 32.37 -6.52 -17.03
CA ASP A 358 31.79 -6.60 -18.36
C ASP A 358 30.69 -7.67 -18.45
N CYS A 359 29.50 -7.28 -18.92
CA CYS A 359 28.34 -8.16 -18.96
C CYS A 359 28.50 -9.35 -19.91
N ASN A 360 29.32 -9.22 -20.97
CA ASN A 360 29.42 -10.23 -22.03
C ASN A 360 30.49 -11.29 -21.72
N THR A 361 31.49 -10.94 -20.90
CA THR A 361 32.60 -11.85 -20.56
C THR A 361 32.52 -12.40 -19.14
N ALA A 362 31.70 -11.81 -18.26
CA ALA A 362 31.42 -12.38 -16.95
C ALA A 362 30.70 -13.74 -17.07
N ALA A 363 30.93 -14.63 -16.11
CA ALA A 363 30.09 -15.81 -15.95
C ALA A 363 28.63 -15.37 -15.76
N THR A 364 27.72 -15.87 -16.60
CA THR A 364 26.34 -15.38 -16.66
C THR A 364 25.65 -15.39 -15.30
N ASP A 365 25.79 -16.47 -14.53
CA ASP A 365 25.12 -16.57 -13.23
C ASP A 365 25.68 -15.62 -12.16
N ALA A 366 26.90 -15.09 -12.34
CA ALA A 366 27.51 -14.14 -11.41
C ALA A 366 26.92 -12.73 -11.53
N THR A 367 26.25 -12.43 -12.66
CA THR A 367 25.67 -11.12 -12.97
C THR A 367 24.16 -11.07 -12.80
N ARG A 368 23.52 -12.21 -12.49
CA ARG A 368 22.07 -12.30 -12.26
C ARG A 368 21.73 -12.02 -10.79
N TRP A 369 20.74 -11.17 -10.58
CA TRP A 369 20.24 -10.76 -9.28
C TRP A 369 18.71 -10.70 -9.30
N GLN A 370 18.07 -11.05 -8.19
CA GLN A 370 16.66 -10.79 -7.96
C GLN A 370 16.53 -9.80 -6.80
N ILE A 371 15.74 -8.76 -6.98
CA ILE A 371 15.36 -7.83 -5.93
C ILE A 371 13.96 -8.25 -5.47
N TRP A 372 13.86 -8.64 -4.21
CA TRP A 372 12.59 -9.03 -3.60
C TRP A 372 11.86 -7.82 -3.02
N ASP A 373 10.54 -7.91 -2.91
CA ASP A 373 9.69 -6.84 -2.34
C ASP A 373 10.06 -6.48 -0.88
N ASN A 374 10.71 -7.41 -0.18
CA ASN A 374 11.21 -7.17 1.19
C ASN A 374 12.55 -6.42 1.23
N GLY A 375 13.09 -6.01 0.07
CA GLY A 375 14.33 -5.25 -0.06
C GLY A 375 15.61 -6.08 -0.06
N THR A 376 15.52 -7.40 -0.23
CA THR A 376 16.70 -8.27 -0.36
C THR A 376 17.12 -8.39 -1.82
N ILE A 377 18.42 -8.23 -2.09
CA ILE A 377 19.02 -8.44 -3.42
C ILE A 377 19.81 -9.75 -3.39
N ILE A 378 19.31 -10.79 -4.05
CA ILE A 378 19.87 -12.15 -4.01
C ILE A 378 20.49 -12.56 -5.33
N ASN A 379 21.62 -13.27 -5.28
CA ASN A 379 22.17 -13.97 -6.43
C ASN A 379 21.56 -15.40 -6.50
N PRO A 380 20.76 -15.75 -7.52
CA PRO A 380 20.02 -17.02 -7.54
C PRO A 380 20.89 -18.28 -7.52
N ARG A 381 22.10 -18.22 -8.13
CA ARG A 381 23.01 -19.36 -8.18
C ARG A 381 23.56 -19.75 -6.82
N SER A 382 23.93 -18.76 -6.00
CA SER A 382 24.53 -19.03 -4.67
C SER A 382 23.52 -18.96 -3.53
N SER A 383 22.34 -18.37 -3.77
CA SER A 383 21.39 -17.99 -2.72
C SER A 383 21.98 -17.01 -1.67
N LEU A 384 23.11 -16.37 -1.98
CA LEU A 384 23.71 -15.33 -1.15
C LEU A 384 23.17 -13.95 -1.54
N VAL A 385 23.17 -13.02 -0.58
CA VAL A 385 22.55 -11.70 -0.72
C VAL A 385 23.57 -10.57 -0.65
N LEU A 386 23.33 -9.49 -1.38
CA LEU A 386 24.13 -8.27 -1.31
C LEU A 386 24.10 -7.70 0.11
N ALA A 387 25.26 -7.42 0.67
CA ALA A 387 25.41 -6.99 2.04
C ALA A 387 26.49 -5.91 2.22
N ALA A 388 26.21 -4.98 3.13
CA ALA A 388 27.15 -3.98 3.62
C ALA A 388 27.55 -4.34 5.06
N THR A 389 28.71 -4.99 5.23
CA THR A 389 29.16 -5.53 6.54
C THR A 389 29.52 -4.43 7.55
N SER A 390 29.91 -3.24 7.08
CA SER A 390 30.04 -2.01 7.87
C SER A 390 29.07 -0.93 7.40
N GLY A 391 28.71 0.00 8.30
CA GLY A 391 27.80 1.12 8.02
C GLY A 391 28.51 2.40 7.55
N ASN A 392 29.83 2.35 7.39
CA ASN A 392 30.65 3.51 7.03
C ASN A 392 30.70 3.71 5.51
N SER A 393 30.84 4.97 5.07
CA SER A 393 31.17 5.29 3.67
C SER A 393 32.48 4.61 3.24
N GLY A 394 32.54 4.13 2.00
CA GLY A 394 33.68 3.42 1.42
C GLY A 394 33.68 1.90 1.67
N THR A 395 32.76 1.39 2.50
CA THR A 395 32.63 -0.05 2.78
C THR A 395 32.43 -0.83 1.49
N THR A 396 33.30 -1.79 1.20
CA THR A 396 33.12 -2.72 0.07
C THR A 396 31.89 -3.61 0.29
N LEU A 397 31.03 -3.72 -0.71
CA LEU A 397 29.89 -4.63 -0.65
C LEU A 397 30.32 -6.08 -0.90
N THR A 398 29.65 -7.02 -0.23
CA THR A 398 29.92 -8.46 -0.31
C THR A 398 28.64 -9.23 -0.54
N VAL A 399 28.76 -10.49 -0.93
CA VAL A 399 27.65 -11.45 -0.81
C VAL A 399 27.73 -12.21 0.50
N GLN A 400 26.62 -12.40 1.18
CA GLN A 400 26.55 -13.01 2.51
C GLN A 400 25.37 -13.99 2.61
N THR A 401 25.41 -14.87 3.61
CA THR A 401 24.26 -15.70 3.98
C THR A 401 23.09 -14.80 4.35
N ASN A 402 21.92 -15.07 3.77
CA ASN A 402 20.73 -14.27 4.06
C ASN A 402 20.27 -14.49 5.51
N ILE A 403 20.31 -13.43 6.30
CA ILE A 403 19.80 -13.39 7.68
C ILE A 403 18.78 -12.27 7.86
N TYR A 404 18.29 -11.69 6.74
CA TYR A 404 17.35 -10.57 6.74
C TYR A 404 17.76 -9.41 7.66
N ALA A 405 19.07 -9.16 7.75
CA ALA A 405 19.61 -8.07 8.55
C ALA A 405 19.40 -6.72 7.86
N VAL A 406 19.45 -5.63 8.64
CA VAL A 406 19.50 -4.26 8.11
C VAL A 406 20.71 -4.08 7.18
N SER A 407 21.82 -4.75 7.46
CA SER A 407 23.00 -4.76 6.57
C SER A 407 22.76 -5.39 5.19
N GLN A 408 21.60 -6.02 4.98
CA GLN A 408 21.19 -6.72 3.76
C GLN A 408 19.90 -6.13 3.17
N GLY A 409 19.47 -4.96 3.65
CA GLY A 409 18.27 -4.25 3.20
C GLY A 409 18.58 -3.17 2.17
N TRP A 410 17.81 -3.16 1.09
CA TRP A 410 18.00 -2.30 -0.06
C TRP A 410 16.66 -1.85 -0.64
N LEU A 411 16.63 -0.64 -1.18
CA LEU A 411 15.50 -0.06 -1.89
C LEU A 411 15.96 0.57 -3.20
N PRO A 412 15.50 0.08 -4.36
CA PRO A 412 15.71 0.75 -5.63
C PRO A 412 14.81 1.99 -5.72
N THR A 413 15.37 3.19 -5.59
CA THR A 413 14.61 4.45 -5.59
C THR A 413 15.49 5.63 -5.98
N ASN A 414 14.90 6.64 -6.62
CA ASN A 414 15.57 7.92 -6.87
C ASN A 414 15.28 8.97 -5.79
N ASN A 415 14.35 8.70 -4.86
CA ASN A 415 14.19 9.49 -3.64
C ASN A 415 14.99 8.84 -2.51
N THR A 416 16.23 9.32 -2.33
CA THR A 416 17.17 8.68 -1.40
C THR A 416 17.06 9.15 0.04
N GLN A 417 16.20 10.14 0.32
CA GLN A 417 15.97 10.61 1.67
C GLN A 417 15.00 9.67 2.39
N PRO A 418 15.24 9.32 3.67
CA PRO A 418 14.32 8.50 4.42
C PRO A 418 12.96 9.20 4.54
N PHE A 419 11.89 8.41 4.45
CA PHE A 419 10.54 8.95 4.55
C PHE A 419 10.20 9.26 6.01
N VAL A 420 10.04 10.55 6.33
CA VAL A 420 9.68 10.99 7.68
C VAL A 420 8.16 11.02 7.83
N THR A 421 7.68 10.39 8.90
CA THR A 421 6.25 10.13 9.15
C THR A 421 5.93 9.98 10.63
N THR A 422 4.64 10.05 10.95
CA THR A 422 4.07 9.54 12.19
C THR A 422 3.46 8.17 11.95
N ILE A 423 3.74 7.19 12.82
CA ILE A 423 3.18 5.84 12.71
C ILE A 423 1.99 5.74 13.68
N VAL A 424 0.79 5.56 13.15
CA VAL A 424 -0.44 5.38 13.94
C VAL A 424 -0.68 3.89 14.18
N GLY A 425 -1.06 3.51 15.40
CA GLY A 425 -1.33 2.13 15.80
C GLY A 425 -2.72 1.93 16.40
N LEU A 426 -2.79 1.05 17.40
CA LEU A 426 -4.02 0.77 18.15
C LEU A 426 -4.70 2.07 18.58
N TYR A 427 -6.03 2.10 18.46
CA TYR A 427 -6.83 3.24 18.92
C TYR A 427 -6.52 4.57 18.22
N GLY A 428 -5.81 4.57 17.09
CA GLY A 428 -5.42 5.84 16.46
C GLY A 428 -4.39 6.62 17.29
N LEU A 429 -3.72 5.96 18.23
CA LEU A 429 -2.60 6.51 19.00
C LEU A 429 -1.32 6.39 18.16
N CYS A 430 -0.36 7.28 18.41
CA CYS A 430 0.86 7.39 17.66
C CYS A 430 2.04 6.73 18.38
N LEU A 431 2.84 5.98 17.63
CA LEU A 431 4.09 5.40 18.12
C LEU A 431 5.03 6.52 18.54
N GLN A 432 5.59 6.41 19.74
CA GLN A 432 6.47 7.40 20.34
C GLN A 432 7.71 6.72 20.92
N ALA A 433 8.86 7.37 20.78
CA ALA A 433 10.12 6.94 21.38
C ALA A 433 10.65 7.97 22.39
N ASN A 434 10.92 7.53 23.61
CA ASN A 434 11.61 8.36 24.60
C ASN A 434 12.49 7.50 25.51
N SER A 435 13.67 8.01 25.88
CA SER A 435 14.60 7.37 26.81
C SER A 435 14.86 5.86 26.56
N GLY A 436 14.95 5.46 25.29
CA GLY A 436 15.19 4.05 24.90
C GLY A 436 13.94 3.17 24.84
N GLN A 437 12.79 3.65 25.31
CA GLN A 437 11.51 2.94 25.31
C GLN A 437 10.62 3.36 24.13
N VAL A 438 9.71 2.47 23.74
CA VAL A 438 8.74 2.69 22.67
C VAL A 438 7.35 2.26 23.12
N TRP A 439 6.37 3.12 22.91
CA TRP A 439 4.96 2.86 23.19
C TRP A 439 4.06 3.68 22.26
N ILE A 440 2.76 3.59 22.43
CA ILE A 440 1.79 4.42 21.71
C ILE A 440 1.12 5.44 22.65
N GLU A 441 0.94 6.67 22.18
CA GLU A 441 0.43 7.81 22.94
C GLU A 441 -0.49 8.68 22.08
N ASP A 442 -1.26 9.59 22.67
CA ASP A 442 -2.05 10.56 21.91
C ASP A 442 -1.19 11.31 20.87
N CYS A 443 -1.68 11.29 19.63
CA CYS A 443 -1.03 11.88 18.48
C CYS A 443 -0.96 13.41 18.60
N SER A 444 0.23 13.97 18.38
CA SER A 444 0.44 15.41 18.27
C SER A 444 1.48 15.72 17.20
N SER A 445 1.18 16.67 16.32
CA SER A 445 2.10 17.17 15.31
C SER A 445 3.30 17.92 15.90
N GLU A 446 3.21 18.36 17.16
CA GLU A 446 4.26 19.12 17.84
C GLU A 446 5.30 18.22 18.52
N LYS A 447 5.03 16.92 18.66
CA LYS A 447 5.93 15.97 19.34
C LYS A 447 6.97 15.41 18.39
N ALA A 448 8.22 15.84 18.55
CA ALA A 448 9.36 15.32 17.79
C ALA A 448 9.59 13.81 18.05
N GLU A 449 9.23 13.32 19.23
CA GLU A 449 9.34 11.93 19.66
C GLU A 449 8.39 10.98 18.90
N GLN A 450 7.38 11.54 18.21
CA GLN A 450 6.41 10.80 17.39
C GLN A 450 6.76 10.83 15.90
N GLN A 451 7.89 11.47 15.54
CA GLN A 451 8.38 11.51 14.17
C GLN A 451 9.40 10.38 13.96
N TRP A 452 9.19 9.60 12.91
CA TRP A 452 9.99 8.44 12.55
C TRP A 452 10.51 8.57 11.13
N ALA A 453 11.78 8.26 10.95
CA ALA A 453 12.42 8.14 9.64
C ALA A 453 12.41 6.67 9.22
N LEU A 454 11.71 6.36 8.13
CA LEU A 454 11.72 5.04 7.49
C LEU A 454 12.88 4.98 6.50
N TYR A 455 13.87 4.14 6.80
CA TYR A 455 15.07 3.99 5.96
C TYR A 455 14.91 2.89 4.91
N ALA A 456 15.62 3.05 3.80
CA ALA A 456 15.69 2.08 2.70
C ALA A 456 16.23 0.69 3.10
N ASP A 457 16.96 0.61 4.22
CA ASP A 457 17.45 -0.65 4.79
C ASP A 457 16.40 -1.42 5.62
N GLY A 458 15.17 -0.88 5.71
CA GLY A 458 14.07 -1.42 6.51
C GLY A 458 14.14 -1.07 7.99
N SER A 459 15.10 -0.24 8.42
CA SER A 459 15.13 0.25 9.80
C SER A 459 14.15 1.40 10.01
N ILE A 460 13.52 1.42 11.19
CA ILE A 460 12.63 2.49 11.64
C ILE A 460 13.38 3.27 12.71
N ARG A 461 13.65 4.56 12.50
CA ARG A 461 14.54 5.36 13.36
C ARG A 461 13.82 6.58 13.93
N PRO A 462 13.99 6.92 15.23
CA PRO A 462 13.49 8.18 15.76
C PRO A 462 14.07 9.36 14.96
N GLN A 463 13.23 10.31 14.54
CA GLN A 463 13.67 11.45 13.73
C GLN A 463 14.70 12.32 14.46
N GLN A 464 14.53 12.46 15.78
CA GLN A 464 15.42 13.23 16.66
C GLN A 464 16.80 12.60 16.88
N ASN A 465 16.94 11.29 16.65
CA ASN A 465 18.22 10.59 16.75
C ASN A 465 18.25 9.38 15.81
N ARG A 466 18.80 9.60 14.62
CA ARG A 466 18.87 8.64 13.52
C ARG A 466 20.00 7.61 13.64
N ASP A 467 20.81 7.69 14.70
CA ASP A 467 21.82 6.66 15.03
C ASP A 467 21.22 5.48 15.81
N ASN A 468 19.97 5.64 16.27
CA ASN A 468 19.22 4.60 16.95
C ASN A 468 18.06 4.07 16.09
N CYS A 469 17.75 2.80 16.30
CA CYS A 469 16.81 2.00 15.53
C CYS A 469 15.79 1.35 16.48
N LEU A 470 14.55 1.24 16.01
CA LEU A 470 13.56 0.34 16.57
C LEU A 470 14.11 -1.09 16.49
N THR A 471 14.29 -1.73 17.64
CA THR A 471 15.08 -2.96 17.77
C THR A 471 14.37 -3.97 18.66
N SER A 472 14.29 -5.22 18.18
CA SER A 472 14.10 -6.39 19.03
C SER A 472 15.46 -6.99 19.36
N ASP A 473 15.77 -7.13 20.65
CA ASP A 473 17.04 -7.71 21.13
C ASP A 473 17.06 -9.25 21.08
N SER A 474 15.90 -9.87 20.89
CA SER A 474 15.71 -11.30 20.68
C SER A 474 14.57 -11.56 19.70
N ASN A 475 14.57 -12.74 19.07
CA ASN A 475 13.60 -13.10 18.03
C ASN A 475 12.47 -14.02 18.55
N ILE A 476 12.13 -13.87 19.83
CA ILE A 476 11.14 -14.72 20.51
C ILE A 476 9.86 -13.95 20.78
N ARG A 477 8.77 -14.68 21.00
CA ARG A 477 7.48 -14.12 21.38
C ARG A 477 7.58 -13.34 22.69
N GLU A 478 6.83 -12.24 22.77
CA GLU A 478 6.73 -11.33 23.92
C GLU A 478 7.99 -10.51 24.25
N THR A 479 9.00 -10.54 23.38
CA THR A 479 10.15 -9.63 23.47
C THR A 479 9.67 -8.18 23.36
N VAL A 480 10.07 -7.33 24.32
CA VAL A 480 9.79 -5.89 24.31
C VAL A 480 10.72 -5.19 23.33
N VAL A 481 10.14 -4.46 22.40
CA VAL A 481 10.85 -3.67 21.39
C VAL A 481 11.33 -2.35 22.00
N LYS A 482 12.58 -1.97 21.68
CA LYS A 482 13.28 -0.83 22.28
C LYS A 482 13.92 0.06 21.20
N ILE A 483 14.44 1.21 21.61
CA ILE A 483 15.33 2.04 20.78
C ILE A 483 16.78 1.76 21.20
N LEU A 484 17.55 1.13 20.30
CA LEU A 484 18.96 0.78 20.51
C LEU A 484 19.81 1.29 19.33
N SER A 485 21.13 1.32 19.48
CA SER A 485 22.04 1.73 18.40
C SER A 485 21.81 0.90 17.13
N CYS A 486 21.78 1.56 15.96
CA CYS A 486 21.74 0.91 14.65
C CYS A 486 23.06 0.22 14.26
N GLY A 487 24.13 0.41 15.05
CA GLY A 487 25.48 -0.10 14.75
C GLY A 487 25.54 -1.60 14.41
N PRO A 488 24.89 -2.50 15.19
CA PRO A 488 24.85 -3.93 14.90
C PRO A 488 24.20 -4.28 13.56
N ALA A 489 23.30 -3.43 13.05
CA ALA A 489 22.53 -3.64 11.82
C ALA A 489 21.94 -5.06 11.72
N SER A 490 21.35 -5.53 12.82
CA SER A 490 20.93 -6.92 12.99
C SER A 490 19.59 -7.21 12.33
N SER A 491 19.16 -8.47 12.37
CA SER A 491 17.83 -8.90 11.88
C SER A 491 16.68 -8.38 12.73
N GLY A 492 16.90 -8.13 14.03
CA GLY A 492 15.92 -7.53 14.94
C GLY A 492 15.68 -6.03 14.69
N GLN A 493 16.39 -5.42 13.75
CA GLN A 493 16.29 -3.99 13.41
C GLN A 493 15.64 -3.75 12.04
N ARG A 494 15.33 -4.81 11.29
CA ARG A 494 14.71 -4.73 9.97
C ARG A 494 13.24 -5.05 10.06
N TRP A 495 12.42 -4.13 9.56
CA TRP A 495 10.97 -4.15 9.63
C TRP A 495 10.39 -3.96 8.24
N MET A 496 9.22 -4.55 8.01
CA MET A 496 8.48 -4.42 6.76
C MET A 496 7.03 -4.11 7.07
N PHE A 497 6.52 -3.01 6.52
CA PHE A 497 5.09 -2.73 6.53
C PHE A 497 4.41 -3.67 5.53
N LYS A 498 3.33 -4.31 5.97
CA LYS A 498 2.58 -5.29 5.19
C LYS A 498 1.21 -4.75 4.82
N ASN A 499 0.62 -5.30 3.77
CA ASN A 499 -0.68 -4.85 3.28
C ASN A 499 -1.84 -5.12 4.26
N ASP A 500 -1.70 -6.12 5.11
CA ASP A 500 -2.62 -6.39 6.20
C ASP A 500 -2.57 -5.35 7.34
N GLY A 501 -1.67 -4.38 7.24
CA GLY A 501 -1.45 -3.31 8.22
C GLY A 501 -0.43 -3.67 9.30
N THR A 502 0.19 -4.85 9.25
CA THR A 502 1.19 -5.24 10.27
C THR A 502 2.57 -4.65 9.96
N ILE A 503 3.40 -4.54 11.00
CA ILE A 503 4.84 -4.30 10.85
C ILE A 503 5.55 -5.61 11.20
N LEU A 504 6.04 -6.30 10.17
CA LEU A 504 6.67 -7.61 10.24
C LEU A 504 8.17 -7.49 10.48
N ASN A 505 8.71 -8.30 11.38
CA ASN A 505 10.14 -8.59 11.42
C ASN A 505 10.45 -9.81 10.53
N LEU A 506 11.18 -9.60 9.44
CA LEU A 506 11.40 -10.61 8.39
C LEU A 506 12.11 -11.87 8.87
N TYR A 507 12.96 -11.77 9.89
CA TYR A 507 13.73 -12.90 10.38
C TYR A 507 12.94 -13.77 11.36
N SER A 508 12.25 -13.15 12.33
CA SER A 508 11.45 -13.89 13.30
C SER A 508 10.11 -14.34 12.76
N GLY A 509 9.56 -13.67 11.74
CA GLY A 509 8.19 -13.88 11.28
C GLY A 509 7.12 -13.34 12.23
N LEU A 510 7.52 -12.59 13.27
CA LEU A 510 6.62 -11.97 14.25
C LEU A 510 6.31 -10.52 13.87
N VAL A 511 5.18 -10.00 14.35
CA VAL A 511 4.72 -8.63 14.08
C VAL A 511 4.82 -7.76 15.34
N LEU A 512 4.88 -6.45 15.14
CA LEU A 512 4.73 -5.48 16.23
C LEU A 512 3.32 -5.51 16.81
N ASP A 513 3.24 -5.54 18.14
CA ASP A 513 2.00 -5.72 18.88
C ASP A 513 1.97 -4.81 20.10
N VAL A 514 0.85 -4.10 20.32
CA VAL A 514 0.59 -3.38 21.57
C VAL A 514 0.17 -4.40 22.62
N ARG A 515 1.01 -4.58 23.64
CA ARG A 515 0.85 -5.65 24.63
C ARG A 515 -0.56 -5.65 25.22
N ARG A 516 -1.27 -6.78 25.08
CA ARG A 516 -2.62 -7.02 25.63
C ARG A 516 -3.67 -5.99 25.17
N SER A 517 -3.43 -5.30 24.04
CA SER A 517 -4.29 -4.19 23.60
C SER A 517 -4.43 -3.06 24.62
N ASP A 518 -3.43 -2.91 25.51
CA ASP A 518 -3.46 -1.95 26.62
C ASP A 518 -2.29 -0.94 26.49
N PRO A 519 -2.56 0.26 25.94
CA PRO A 519 -1.56 1.32 25.83
C PRO A 519 -0.92 1.74 27.16
N SER A 520 -1.63 1.55 28.29
CA SER A 520 -1.15 1.98 29.61
C SER A 520 0.08 1.21 30.09
N LEU A 521 0.29 -0.01 29.56
CA LEU A 521 1.47 -0.83 29.84
C LEU A 521 2.75 -0.25 29.22
N LYS A 522 2.63 0.69 28.27
CA LYS A 522 3.75 1.32 27.55
C LYS A 522 4.75 0.32 26.96
N GLN A 523 4.23 -0.74 26.35
CA GLN A 523 5.04 -1.81 25.79
C GLN A 523 4.55 -2.20 24.40
N ILE A 524 5.45 -2.07 23.43
CA ILE A 524 5.34 -2.74 22.14
C ILE A 524 6.18 -4.01 22.20
N ILE A 525 5.61 -5.12 21.74
CA ILE A 525 6.25 -6.43 21.78
C ILE A 525 6.27 -7.09 20.40
N LEU A 526 7.10 -8.11 20.24
CA LEU A 526 6.97 -9.07 19.15
C LEU A 526 5.94 -10.14 19.48
N TYR A 527 5.00 -10.39 18.57
CA TYR A 527 3.97 -11.39 18.78
C TYR A 527 3.54 -12.06 17.46
N PRO A 528 3.05 -13.32 17.47
CA PRO A 528 2.48 -13.95 16.28
C PRO A 528 1.28 -13.17 15.75
N LEU A 529 1.08 -13.18 14.43
CA LEU A 529 -0.09 -12.56 13.81
C LEU A 529 -1.39 -13.23 14.29
N HIS A 530 -2.31 -12.45 14.85
CA HIS A 530 -3.67 -12.87 15.21
C HIS A 530 -4.78 -11.96 14.67
N GLY A 531 -4.44 -10.82 14.04
CA GLY A 531 -5.37 -10.01 13.25
C GLY A 531 -6.22 -9.00 14.05
N ASP A 532 -5.98 -8.91 15.36
CA ASP A 532 -6.62 -7.93 16.22
C ASP A 532 -6.08 -6.52 15.96
N PRO A 533 -6.85 -5.47 16.31
CA PRO A 533 -6.46 -4.08 16.05
C PRO A 533 -5.15 -3.63 16.71
N ASN A 534 -4.65 -4.35 17.71
CA ASN A 534 -3.40 -4.03 18.42
C ASN A 534 -2.13 -4.39 17.62
N GLN A 535 -2.29 -5.02 16.45
CA GLN A 535 -1.21 -5.35 15.51
C GLN A 535 -1.23 -4.50 14.23
N ILE A 536 -2.15 -3.53 14.15
CA ILE A 536 -2.37 -2.72 12.95
C ILE A 536 -1.70 -1.36 13.10
N TRP A 537 -0.89 -1.02 12.10
CA TRP A 537 -0.03 0.15 12.04
C TRP A 537 -0.15 0.83 10.68
N LEU A 538 -0.15 2.15 10.66
CA LEU A 538 -0.27 2.95 9.45
C LEU A 538 0.71 4.13 9.49
N PRO A 539 1.68 4.21 8.57
CA PRO A 539 2.50 5.40 8.42
C PRO A 539 1.68 6.52 7.73
N LEU A 540 1.65 7.71 8.32
CA LEU A 540 0.97 8.88 7.76
C LEU A 540 1.83 9.60 6.70
N PHE A 541 1.25 10.44 5.84
CA PHE A 541 2.06 11.26 4.92
C PHE A 541 1.68 12.72 4.83
#